data_AF-A0A963F1M2-F1
#
_entry.id   AF-A0A963F1M2-F1
#
_cell.length_a   1.000
_cell.length_b   1.000
_cell.length_c   1.000
_cell.angle_alpha   90.00
_cell.angle_beta   90.00
_cell.angle_gamma   90.00
#
_symmetry.space_group_name_H-M   'P 1'
#
loop_
_entity.id
_entity.type
_entity.pdbx_description
1 polymer ?
#
loop_
_entity_poly.entity_id
_entity_poly.type
_entity_poly.pdbx_seq_one_letter_code
_entity_poly.pdbx_strand_id
1 'polypeptide(L)'
;MRITVAAAAKALEALSPLLETYRRRFNLRLVETPGEVPDPVRQRQLAGGADAMLLVGSRRRSPRTVLPGPFLEDSRGRRVPTGWLPEVGEVPLKRFAEAAARLHERSTNPGQRVVAVLSQWNPKYLHLANRIEELLAADPTATAVMGWSGDQLTRDDLMRGLDCGLAAAIYVGHGRPVGWVGYHGTRAHHFQGNAGHPLGVMFSLCCATASRKRTGLSFSEALPLMGRAAASFGAVEATLHADNTRWALGLCQAVRQGGQTLAETLLLALPTSASAIRGYRILGDPLAPLAAAPGALQQAVTIGKYDEYLSA
;
A
#
# COMPACT_ATOMS: atom_id res chain seq x y z
N MET A 1 -10.21 6.23 16.94
CA MET A 1 -9.77 6.78 15.65
C MET A 1 -10.98 7.19 14.82
N ARG A 2 -10.95 8.36 14.17
CA ARG A 2 -11.98 8.86 13.26
C ARG A 2 -11.49 8.81 11.81
N ILE A 3 -12.29 8.29 10.90
CA ILE A 3 -12.02 8.31 9.46
C ILE A 3 -13.08 9.10 8.71
N THR A 4 -12.64 10.01 7.84
CA THR A 4 -13.51 10.69 6.87
C THR A 4 -13.42 9.98 5.53
N VAL A 5 -14.55 9.59 4.95
CA VAL A 5 -14.63 9.11 3.56
C VAL A 5 -15.42 10.12 2.75
N ALA A 6 -14.82 10.65 1.68
CA ALA A 6 -15.48 11.59 0.78
C ALA A 6 -15.51 11.03 -0.65
N ALA A 7 -16.72 10.84 -1.18
CA ALA A 7 -16.97 10.18 -2.45
C ALA A 7 -18.38 10.51 -2.99
N ALA A 8 -18.67 10.21 -4.26
CA ALA A 8 -20.04 10.25 -4.79
C ALA A 8 -20.92 9.13 -4.21
N ALA A 9 -22.24 9.33 -4.19
CA ALA A 9 -23.20 8.33 -3.68
C ALA A 9 -22.97 6.92 -4.26
N LYS A 10 -22.86 6.80 -5.59
CA LYS A 10 -22.60 5.51 -6.26
C LYS A 10 -21.28 4.86 -5.83
N ALA A 11 -20.25 5.67 -5.60
CA ALA A 11 -18.98 5.17 -5.09
C ALA A 11 -19.11 4.73 -3.62
N LEU A 12 -19.87 5.46 -2.79
CA LEU A 12 -20.16 5.05 -1.41
C LEU A 12 -20.93 3.73 -1.34
N GLU A 13 -21.87 3.50 -2.25
CA GLU A 13 -22.59 2.21 -2.38
C GLU A 13 -21.63 1.07 -2.70
N ALA A 14 -20.76 1.25 -3.70
CA ALA A 14 -19.74 0.26 -4.08
C ALA A 14 -18.74 -0.02 -2.94
N LEU A 15 -18.50 0.96 -2.07
CA LEU A 15 -17.61 0.85 -0.91
C LEU A 15 -18.28 0.25 0.34
N SER A 16 -19.56 -0.09 0.29
CA SER A 16 -20.33 -0.58 1.44
C SER A 16 -19.63 -1.64 2.30
N PRO A 17 -18.93 -2.68 1.76
CA PRO A 17 -18.25 -3.68 2.60
C PRO A 17 -17.20 -3.07 3.54
N LEU A 18 -16.43 -2.10 3.04
CA LEU A 18 -15.42 -1.40 3.83
C LEU A 18 -16.06 -0.40 4.80
N LEU A 19 -17.08 0.33 4.36
CA LEU A 19 -17.77 1.31 5.19
C LEU A 19 -18.45 0.65 6.39
N GLU A 20 -19.07 -0.51 6.23
CA GLU A 20 -19.63 -1.31 7.34
C GLU A 20 -18.56 -1.68 8.35
N THR A 21 -17.39 -2.10 7.88
CA THR A 21 -16.25 -2.40 8.74
C THR A 21 -15.75 -1.16 9.48
N TYR A 22 -15.68 -0.01 8.81
CA TYR A 22 -15.36 1.25 9.47
C TYR A 22 -16.40 1.65 10.52
N ARG A 23 -17.70 1.49 10.26
CA ARG A 23 -18.74 1.79 11.27
C ARG A 23 -18.59 0.95 12.53
N ARG A 24 -18.16 -0.30 12.39
CA ARG A 24 -17.95 -1.22 13.53
C ARG A 24 -16.70 -0.88 14.33
N ARG A 25 -15.65 -0.33 13.71
CA ARG A 25 -14.32 -0.20 14.32
C ARG A 25 -13.86 1.23 14.59
N PHE A 26 -14.40 2.20 13.87
CA PHE A 26 -13.94 3.58 13.86
C PHE A 26 -15.13 4.54 13.94
N ASN A 27 -14.84 5.78 14.31
CA ASN A 27 -15.82 6.85 14.15
C ASN A 27 -15.83 7.26 12.66
N LEU A 28 -16.77 6.71 11.89
CA LEU A 28 -16.89 6.97 10.45
C LEU A 28 -17.67 8.27 10.19
N ARG A 29 -17.05 9.19 9.43
CA ARG A 29 -17.71 10.36 8.85
C ARG A 29 -17.81 10.17 7.33
N LEU A 30 -19.03 10.11 6.80
CA LEU A 30 -19.28 10.10 5.36
C LEU A 30 -19.56 11.53 4.88
N VAL A 31 -18.98 11.88 3.75
CA VAL A 31 -19.26 13.14 3.06
C VAL A 31 -19.50 12.85 1.60
N GLU A 32 -20.73 13.07 1.14
CA GLU A 32 -21.05 12.97 -0.26
C GLU A 32 -20.45 14.15 -1.04
N THR A 33 -19.82 13.85 -2.17
CA THR A 33 -19.27 14.83 -3.12
C THR A 33 -19.83 14.57 -4.50
N PRO A 34 -20.05 15.56 -5.36
CA PRO A 34 -20.69 15.39 -6.67
C PRO A 34 -19.80 14.68 -7.73
N GLY A 35 -18.99 13.70 -7.34
CA GLY A 35 -18.05 12.98 -8.20
C GLY A 35 -16.77 13.76 -8.56
N GLU A 36 -16.74 15.05 -8.25
CA GLU A 36 -15.55 15.89 -8.39
C GLU A 36 -14.66 15.80 -7.15
N VAL A 37 -13.36 15.90 -7.39
CA VAL A 37 -12.37 15.98 -6.30
C VAL A 37 -12.52 17.34 -5.61
N PRO A 38 -12.77 17.39 -4.29
CA PRO A 38 -12.87 18.65 -3.57
C PRO A 38 -11.62 19.52 -3.78
N ASP A 39 -11.81 20.84 -3.84
CA ASP A 39 -10.68 21.77 -3.90
C ASP A 39 -9.80 21.69 -2.63
N PRO A 40 -8.55 22.21 -2.65
CA PRO A 40 -7.64 22.10 -1.52
C PRO A 40 -8.14 22.74 -0.21
N VAL A 41 -8.99 23.76 -0.26
CA VAL A 41 -9.57 24.38 0.95
C VAL A 41 -10.57 23.42 1.56
N ARG A 42 -11.46 22.85 0.73
CA ARG A 42 -12.44 21.87 1.18
C ARG A 42 -11.77 20.59 1.67
N GLN A 43 -10.71 20.12 1.02
CA GLN A 43 -9.92 18.98 1.49
C GLN A 43 -9.39 19.18 2.92
N ARG A 44 -8.83 20.35 3.22
CA ARG A 44 -8.35 20.69 4.58
C ARG A 44 -9.49 20.72 5.60
N GLN A 45 -10.65 21.24 5.24
CA GLN A 45 -11.84 21.21 6.10
C GLN A 45 -12.32 19.79 6.39
N LEU A 46 -12.29 18.90 5.39
CA LEU A 46 -12.69 17.50 5.53
C LEU A 46 -11.71 16.67 6.37
N ALA A 47 -10.42 16.99 6.27
CA ALA A 47 -9.37 16.44 7.14
C ALA A 47 -9.50 16.93 8.59
N GLY A 48 -10.18 18.06 8.82
CA GLY A 48 -10.45 18.64 10.14
C GLY A 48 -11.02 17.64 11.13
N GLY A 49 -10.23 17.32 12.16
CA GLY A 49 -10.62 16.42 13.25
C GLY A 49 -10.70 14.94 12.86
N ALA A 50 -10.23 14.54 11.67
CA ALA A 50 -10.07 13.16 11.26
C ALA A 50 -8.65 12.65 11.58
N ASP A 51 -8.50 11.36 11.82
CA ASP A 51 -7.20 10.72 12.01
C ASP A 51 -6.69 10.08 10.70
N ALA A 52 -7.60 9.78 9.78
CA ALA A 52 -7.29 9.41 8.41
C ALA A 52 -8.43 9.83 7.47
N MET A 53 -8.13 9.91 6.18
CA MET A 53 -9.12 10.27 5.16
C MET A 53 -8.99 9.40 3.92
N LEU A 54 -10.12 8.92 3.38
CA LEU A 54 -10.19 8.29 2.06
C LEU A 54 -10.94 9.21 1.09
N LEU A 55 -10.24 9.66 0.05
CA LEU A 55 -10.79 10.44 -1.03
C LEU A 55 -11.04 9.56 -2.25
N VAL A 56 -12.26 9.59 -2.76
CA VAL A 56 -12.65 8.94 -4.00
C VAL A 56 -13.23 9.98 -4.93
N GLY A 57 -12.73 10.04 -6.16
CA GLY A 57 -13.25 11.01 -7.12
C GLY A 57 -12.88 10.69 -8.55
N SER A 58 -13.26 11.59 -9.46
CA SER A 58 -13.12 11.40 -10.90
C SER A 58 -11.76 10.83 -11.35
N ARG A 59 -11.80 9.73 -12.12
CA ARG A 59 -10.61 9.16 -12.79
C ARG A 59 -9.91 10.12 -13.75
N ARG A 60 -10.48 11.28 -14.07
CA ARG A 60 -9.79 12.31 -14.89
C ARG A 60 -8.65 12.99 -14.12
N ARG A 61 -8.65 12.88 -12.78
CA ARG A 61 -7.62 13.45 -11.92
C ARG A 61 -6.56 12.40 -11.60
N SER A 62 -5.30 12.85 -11.56
CA SER A 62 -4.15 12.00 -11.23
C SER A 62 -3.78 12.18 -9.76
N PRO A 63 -3.17 11.18 -9.09
CA PRO A 63 -2.79 11.31 -7.67
C PRO A 63 -1.96 12.56 -7.35
N ARG A 64 -1.06 12.95 -8.27
CA ARG A 64 -0.21 14.16 -8.14
C ARG A 64 -1.03 15.45 -8.04
N THR A 65 -2.16 15.54 -8.74
CA THR A 65 -2.98 16.75 -8.85
C THR A 65 -4.17 16.77 -7.89
N VAL A 66 -4.35 15.69 -7.11
CA VAL A 66 -5.41 15.58 -6.10
C VAL A 66 -4.86 15.90 -4.72
N LEU A 67 -3.71 15.33 -4.38
CA LEU A 67 -3.08 15.47 -3.06
C LEU A 67 -1.68 16.10 -3.19
N PRO A 68 -1.21 16.88 -2.19
CA PRO A 68 0.15 17.43 -2.17
C PRO A 68 1.20 16.40 -1.72
N GLY A 69 0.78 15.34 -1.02
CA GLY A 69 1.62 14.31 -0.41
C GLY A 69 0.76 13.12 0.05
N PRO A 70 1.31 12.21 0.86
CA PRO A 70 0.54 11.14 1.49
C PRO A 70 -0.29 11.63 2.69
N PHE A 71 -0.11 12.90 3.09
CA PHE A 71 -0.84 13.54 4.16
C PHE A 71 -1.47 14.84 3.66
N LEU A 72 -2.69 15.11 4.09
CA LEU A 72 -3.24 16.46 4.15
C LEU A 72 -2.89 17.09 5.49
N GLU A 73 -2.89 18.41 5.55
CA GLU A 73 -2.83 19.13 6.82
C GLU A 73 -4.23 19.60 7.19
N ASP A 74 -4.66 19.38 8.42
CA ASP A 74 -5.89 19.99 8.92
C ASP A 74 -5.69 21.49 9.22
N SER A 75 -6.75 22.18 9.64
CA SER A 75 -6.68 23.61 9.96
C SER A 75 -5.73 23.96 11.11
N ARG A 76 -5.26 22.98 11.89
CA ARG A 76 -4.28 23.14 12.97
C ARG A 76 -2.87 22.72 12.54
N GLY A 77 -2.66 22.40 11.26
CA GLY A 77 -1.38 21.94 10.73
C GLY A 77 -1.05 20.48 11.07
N ARG A 78 -2.00 19.70 11.62
CA ARG A 78 -1.76 18.28 11.91
C ARG A 78 -1.87 17.48 10.63
N ARG A 79 -0.92 16.55 10.43
CA ARG A 79 -0.89 15.64 9.29
C ARG A 79 -1.98 14.58 9.43
N VAL A 80 -2.81 14.44 8.39
CA VAL A 80 -3.87 13.45 8.26
C VAL A 80 -3.53 12.55 7.07
N PRO A 81 -3.11 11.28 7.31
CA PRO A 81 -2.90 10.30 6.26
C PRO A 81 -4.11 10.20 5.35
N THR A 82 -3.90 10.44 4.06
CA THR A 82 -5.00 10.55 3.09
C THR A 82 -4.78 9.60 1.93
N GLY A 83 -5.63 8.59 1.84
CA GLY A 83 -5.71 7.66 0.72
C GLY A 83 -6.49 8.26 -0.45
N TRP A 84 -6.07 7.93 -1.67
CA TRP A 84 -6.75 8.30 -2.91
C TRP A 84 -7.19 7.07 -3.68
N LEU A 85 -8.40 7.11 -4.24
CA LEU A 85 -8.88 6.16 -5.24
C LEU A 85 -9.61 6.88 -6.38
N PRO A 86 -9.32 6.55 -7.64
CA PRO A 86 -10.14 7.01 -8.74
C PRO A 86 -11.43 6.19 -8.86
N GLU A 87 -12.52 6.88 -9.15
CA GLU A 87 -13.79 6.26 -9.55
C GLU A 87 -13.66 5.71 -10.98
N VAL A 88 -13.47 4.40 -11.08
CA VAL A 88 -13.25 3.66 -12.33
C VAL A 88 -14.40 2.71 -12.68
N GLY A 89 -15.50 2.77 -11.92
CA GLY A 89 -16.65 1.89 -12.02
C GLY A 89 -16.91 1.13 -10.71
N GLU A 90 -18.10 0.55 -10.61
CA GLU A 90 -18.57 -0.15 -9.42
C GLU A 90 -17.73 -1.41 -9.10
N VAL A 91 -17.47 -2.26 -10.09
CA VAL A 91 -16.79 -3.55 -9.89
C VAL A 91 -15.38 -3.40 -9.28
N PRO A 92 -14.48 -2.53 -9.79
CA PRO A 92 -13.17 -2.36 -9.15
C PRO A 92 -13.24 -1.75 -7.76
N LEU A 93 -14.18 -0.82 -7.50
CA LEU A 93 -14.37 -0.24 -6.17
C LEU A 93 -14.87 -1.28 -5.16
N LYS A 94 -15.80 -2.14 -5.58
CA LYS A 94 -16.30 -3.25 -4.76
C LYS A 94 -15.20 -4.24 -4.41
N ARG A 95 -14.38 -4.64 -5.39
CA ARG A 95 -13.19 -5.51 -5.16
C ARG A 95 -12.22 -4.91 -4.16
N PHE A 96 -11.94 -3.62 -4.29
CA PHE A 96 -11.13 -2.88 -3.31
C PHE A 96 -11.77 -2.95 -1.91
N ALA A 97 -13.06 -2.64 -1.80
CA ALA A 97 -13.76 -2.57 -0.52
C ALA A 97 -13.81 -3.94 0.18
N GLU A 98 -14.09 -5.01 -0.56
CA GLU A 98 -14.06 -6.39 -0.06
C GLU A 98 -12.66 -6.79 0.41
N ALA A 99 -11.62 -6.46 -0.37
CA ALA A 99 -10.24 -6.77 0.00
C ALA A 99 -9.82 -6.05 1.29
N ALA A 100 -10.12 -4.76 1.40
CA ALA A 100 -9.83 -3.96 2.58
C ALA A 100 -10.64 -4.42 3.81
N ALA A 101 -11.94 -4.71 3.65
CA ALA A 101 -12.79 -5.22 4.73
C ALA A 101 -12.24 -6.55 5.31
N ARG A 102 -11.88 -7.51 4.43
CA ARG A 102 -11.26 -8.78 4.86
C ARG A 102 -9.97 -8.58 5.64
N LEU A 103 -9.17 -7.58 5.29
CA LEU A 103 -7.93 -7.28 6.00
C LEU A 103 -8.19 -6.72 7.41
N HIS A 104 -9.22 -5.88 7.57
CA HIS A 104 -9.66 -5.42 8.88
C HIS A 104 -10.14 -6.58 9.75
N GLU A 105 -10.86 -7.55 9.20
CA GLU A 105 -11.29 -8.72 9.97
C GLU A 105 -10.08 -9.50 10.51
N ARG A 106 -9.00 -9.65 9.75
CA ARG A 106 -7.75 -10.30 10.21
C ARG A 106 -7.10 -9.62 11.41
N SER A 107 -7.20 -8.30 11.52
CA SER A 107 -6.54 -7.55 12.59
C SER A 107 -7.27 -7.60 13.93
N THR A 108 -8.39 -8.33 14.03
CA THR A 108 -9.05 -8.61 15.32
C THR A 108 -8.31 -9.67 16.13
N ASN A 109 -7.63 -10.60 15.47
CA ASN A 109 -6.74 -11.57 16.09
C ASN A 109 -5.43 -11.62 15.28
N PRO A 110 -4.59 -10.57 15.42
CA PRO A 110 -3.38 -10.47 14.64
C PRO A 110 -2.39 -11.54 15.10
N GLY A 111 -2.14 -12.52 14.24
CA GLY A 111 -0.97 -13.38 14.37
C GLY A 111 0.32 -12.61 14.08
N GLN A 112 1.42 -13.36 13.97
CA GLN A 112 2.71 -12.83 13.54
C GLN A 112 2.59 -12.09 12.19
N ARG A 113 3.22 -10.92 12.08
CA ARG A 113 3.27 -10.19 10.80
C ARG A 113 4.18 -10.93 9.84
N VAL A 114 3.79 -11.04 8.58
CA VAL A 114 4.66 -11.58 7.53
C VAL A 114 4.93 -10.47 6.53
N VAL A 115 6.20 -10.10 6.39
CA VAL A 115 6.65 -9.01 5.52
C VAL A 115 7.58 -9.58 4.44
N ALA A 116 7.27 -9.32 3.18
CA ALA A 116 8.20 -9.62 2.08
C ALA A 116 9.06 -8.39 1.75
N VAL A 117 10.36 -8.61 1.63
CA VAL A 117 11.31 -7.61 1.14
C VAL A 117 11.65 -7.97 -0.30
N LEU A 118 11.23 -7.10 -1.20
CA LEU A 118 11.30 -7.29 -2.65
C LEU A 118 12.40 -6.39 -3.21
N SER A 119 13.20 -6.90 -4.14
CA SER A 119 14.23 -6.08 -4.77
C SER A 119 14.51 -6.45 -6.21
N GLN A 120 14.85 -5.44 -7.01
CA GLN A 120 15.42 -5.69 -8.33
C GLN A 120 16.79 -6.34 -8.19
N TRP A 121 17.12 -7.30 -9.06
CA TRP A 121 18.47 -7.85 -9.21
C TRP A 121 19.45 -6.75 -9.67
N ASN A 122 20.02 -6.06 -8.69
CA ASN A 122 21.01 -5.00 -8.85
C ASN A 122 21.71 -4.80 -7.49
N PRO A 123 23.06 -4.77 -7.43
CA PRO A 123 23.79 -4.74 -6.17
C PRO A 123 23.33 -3.66 -5.18
N LYS A 124 23.00 -2.47 -5.69
CA LYS A 124 22.56 -1.34 -4.87
C LYS A 124 21.23 -1.59 -4.17
N TYR A 125 20.28 -2.24 -4.83
CA TYR A 125 18.96 -2.53 -4.25
C TYR A 125 18.97 -3.80 -3.41
N LEU A 126 19.79 -4.79 -3.78
CA LEU A 126 20.05 -5.97 -2.95
C LEU A 126 20.65 -5.57 -1.60
N HIS A 127 21.63 -4.68 -1.58
CA HIS A 127 22.21 -4.20 -0.33
C HIS A 127 21.17 -3.52 0.58
N LEU A 128 20.30 -2.68 0.01
CA LEU A 128 19.22 -2.05 0.77
C LEU A 128 18.17 -3.07 1.24
N ALA A 129 17.85 -4.07 0.42
CA ALA A 129 16.92 -5.14 0.79
C ALA A 129 17.46 -5.95 1.98
N ASN A 130 18.70 -6.42 1.92
CA ASN A 130 19.35 -7.12 3.03
C ASN A 130 19.31 -6.27 4.32
N ARG A 131 19.54 -4.96 4.20
CA ARG A 131 19.46 -4.06 5.36
C ARG A 131 18.04 -3.95 5.94
N ILE A 132 17.01 -3.91 5.08
CA ILE A 132 15.61 -3.94 5.52
C ILE A 132 15.31 -5.27 6.23
N GLU A 133 15.79 -6.38 5.68
CA GLU A 133 15.60 -7.71 6.25
C GLU A 133 16.20 -7.83 7.64
N GLU A 134 17.48 -7.45 7.82
CA GLU A 134 18.17 -7.42 9.10
C GLU A 134 17.40 -6.59 10.15
N LEU A 135 16.91 -5.41 9.76
CA LEU A 135 16.22 -4.52 10.68
C LEU A 135 14.87 -5.06 11.11
N LEU A 136 14.11 -5.66 10.19
CA LEU A 136 12.81 -6.24 10.50
C LEU A 136 12.92 -7.58 11.25
N ALA A 137 13.96 -8.36 10.99
CA ALA A 137 14.20 -9.66 11.63
C ALA A 137 14.72 -9.54 13.08
N ALA A 138 14.95 -8.32 13.58
CA ALA A 138 15.41 -8.08 14.95
C ALA A 138 14.42 -8.55 16.03
N ASP A 139 13.13 -8.70 15.70
CA ASP A 139 12.12 -9.35 16.56
C ASP A 139 11.34 -10.39 15.73
N PRO A 140 11.86 -11.62 15.62
CA PRO A 140 11.24 -12.66 14.81
C PRO A 140 9.92 -13.14 15.43
N THR A 141 9.62 -12.87 16.70
CA THR A 141 8.35 -13.27 17.32
C THR A 141 7.19 -12.39 16.85
N ALA A 142 7.47 -11.10 16.61
CA ALA A 142 6.49 -10.16 16.11
C ALA A 142 6.39 -10.15 14.57
N THR A 143 7.53 -10.29 13.87
CA THR A 143 7.60 -10.15 12.41
C THR A 143 8.46 -11.25 11.77
N ALA A 144 7.84 -12.08 10.94
CA ALA A 144 8.54 -12.94 9.98
C ALA A 144 8.88 -12.15 8.72
N VAL A 145 10.10 -12.30 8.23
CA VAL A 145 10.62 -11.57 7.07
C VAL A 145 11.02 -12.53 5.96
N MET A 146 10.52 -12.28 4.76
CA MET A 146 10.83 -13.08 3.57
C MET A 146 11.68 -12.24 2.62
N GLY A 147 12.96 -12.60 2.46
CA GLY A 147 13.84 -12.03 1.45
C GLY A 147 13.49 -12.62 0.08
N TRP A 148 12.86 -11.83 -0.77
CA TRP A 148 12.28 -12.25 -2.05
C TRP A 148 12.84 -11.40 -3.18
N SER A 149 14.16 -11.42 -3.34
CA SER A 149 14.86 -10.62 -4.34
C SER A 149 14.75 -11.21 -5.75
N GLY A 150 14.95 -10.36 -6.77
CA GLY A 150 14.80 -10.74 -8.18
C GLY A 150 15.90 -11.65 -8.74
N ASP A 151 16.94 -11.95 -7.97
CA ASP A 151 17.94 -12.99 -8.23
C ASP A 151 17.54 -14.36 -7.65
N GLN A 152 16.53 -14.40 -6.78
CA GLN A 152 16.05 -15.62 -6.12
C GLN A 152 14.68 -16.07 -6.65
N LEU A 153 13.81 -15.12 -7.00
CA LEU A 153 12.45 -15.42 -7.42
C LEU A 153 12.18 -15.06 -8.88
N THR A 154 11.42 -15.95 -9.53
CA THR A 154 10.78 -15.61 -10.80
C THR A 154 9.60 -14.65 -10.57
N ARG A 155 9.06 -14.09 -11.66
CA ARG A 155 7.83 -13.30 -11.59
C ARG A 155 6.65 -14.14 -11.08
N ASP A 156 6.54 -15.39 -11.51
CA ASP A 156 5.40 -16.24 -11.14
C ASP A 156 5.47 -16.64 -9.66
N ASP A 157 6.69 -16.84 -9.12
CA ASP A 157 6.91 -16.98 -7.68
C ASP A 157 6.44 -15.77 -6.89
N LEU A 158 6.86 -14.57 -7.33
CA LEU A 158 6.45 -13.32 -6.73
C LEU A 158 4.93 -13.19 -6.71
N MET A 159 4.26 -13.47 -7.83
CA MET A 159 2.80 -13.35 -7.94
C MET A 159 2.09 -14.29 -6.97
N ARG A 160 2.53 -15.55 -6.88
CA ARG A 160 1.99 -16.52 -5.91
C ARG A 160 2.24 -16.08 -4.47
N GLY A 161 3.45 -15.59 -4.17
CA GLY A 161 3.81 -15.12 -2.84
C GLY A 161 3.01 -13.90 -2.38
N LEU A 162 2.71 -12.96 -3.28
CA LEU A 162 1.89 -11.79 -2.96
C LEU A 162 0.42 -12.16 -2.66
N ASP A 163 -0.05 -13.30 -3.17
CA ASP A 163 -1.40 -13.83 -2.92
C ASP A 163 -1.50 -14.65 -1.61
N CYS A 164 -0.41 -14.83 -0.85
CA CYS A 164 -0.42 -15.50 0.46
C CYS A 164 -1.08 -14.67 1.58
N GLY A 165 -1.45 -13.41 1.31
CA GLY A 165 -2.06 -12.54 2.31
C GLY A 165 -1.06 -11.97 3.31
N LEU A 166 0.11 -11.54 2.84
CA LEU A 166 1.14 -10.91 3.68
C LEU A 166 0.62 -9.64 4.37
N ALA A 167 1.24 -9.25 5.48
CA ALA A 167 0.96 -7.97 6.14
C ALA A 167 1.47 -6.79 5.31
N ALA A 168 2.68 -6.93 4.73
CA ALA A 168 3.26 -5.93 3.85
C ALA A 168 4.24 -6.54 2.85
N ALA A 169 4.47 -5.82 1.76
CA ALA A 169 5.56 -6.06 0.84
C ALA A 169 6.29 -4.74 0.57
N ILE A 170 7.62 -4.74 0.68
CA ILE A 170 8.46 -3.55 0.50
C ILE A 170 9.35 -3.76 -0.71
N TYR A 171 9.06 -3.09 -1.82
CA TYR A 171 9.87 -3.14 -3.03
C TYR A 171 10.86 -1.98 -3.12
N VAL A 172 12.14 -2.33 -3.29
CA VAL A 172 13.23 -1.41 -3.63
C VAL A 172 13.81 -1.73 -5.00
N GLY A 173 13.86 -0.73 -5.87
CA GLY A 173 14.33 -0.94 -7.24
C GLY A 173 13.98 0.20 -8.17
N HIS A 174 13.95 -0.09 -9.47
CA HIS A 174 13.38 0.84 -10.44
C HIS A 174 11.88 0.61 -10.62
N GLY A 175 11.16 1.73 -10.74
CA GLY A 175 9.73 1.78 -11.02
C GLY A 175 9.42 2.53 -12.31
N ARG A 176 8.21 2.29 -12.81
CA ARG A 176 7.56 2.96 -13.95
C ARG A 176 6.07 3.13 -13.62
N PRO A 177 5.36 4.05 -14.30
CA PRO A 177 3.91 4.18 -14.19
C PRO A 177 3.13 2.86 -14.28
N VAL A 178 3.63 1.91 -15.07
CA VAL A 178 2.97 0.62 -15.35
C VAL A 178 3.44 -0.54 -14.46
N GLY A 179 4.47 -0.35 -13.63
CA GLY A 179 4.97 -1.36 -12.69
C GLY A 179 6.47 -1.31 -12.42
N TRP A 180 7.02 -2.42 -11.94
CA TRP A 180 8.41 -2.55 -11.52
C TRP A 180 9.32 -3.08 -12.62
N VAL A 181 10.57 -2.65 -12.64
CA VAL A 181 11.58 -3.18 -13.58
C VAL A 181 12.09 -4.55 -13.12
N GLY A 182 12.12 -4.82 -11.81
CA GLY A 182 12.50 -6.14 -11.27
C GLY A 182 11.59 -7.27 -11.75
N TYR A 183 12.05 -8.51 -11.54
CA TYR A 183 11.35 -9.75 -11.89
C TYR A 183 10.94 -9.79 -13.37
N HIS A 184 11.91 -9.54 -14.26
CA HIS A 184 11.72 -9.46 -15.72
C HIS A 184 10.62 -8.48 -16.16
N GLY A 185 10.39 -7.44 -15.36
CA GLY A 185 9.30 -6.50 -15.57
C GLY A 185 7.98 -7.02 -15.01
N THR A 186 7.60 -6.53 -13.83
CA THR A 186 6.27 -6.76 -13.25
C THR A 186 5.33 -5.61 -13.60
N ARG A 187 4.08 -5.91 -13.99
CA ARG A 187 3.10 -4.96 -14.52
C ARG A 187 1.73 -5.25 -13.93
N ALA A 188 0.85 -4.26 -13.92
CA ALA A 188 -0.50 -4.40 -13.37
C ALA A 188 -1.29 -5.58 -13.98
N HIS A 189 -1.14 -5.85 -15.28
CA HIS A 189 -1.85 -6.95 -15.93
C HIS A 189 -1.38 -8.34 -15.49
N HIS A 190 -0.19 -8.48 -14.93
CA HIS A 190 0.26 -9.76 -14.36
C HIS A 190 -0.54 -10.15 -13.10
N PHE A 191 -1.27 -9.21 -12.51
CA PHE A 191 -2.18 -9.46 -11.38
C PHE A 191 -3.61 -9.83 -11.84
N GLN A 192 -3.83 -10.06 -13.14
CA GLN A 192 -5.12 -10.54 -13.66
C GLN A 192 -5.23 -12.05 -13.40
N GLY A 193 -6.33 -12.49 -12.78
CA GLY A 193 -6.56 -13.90 -12.41
C GLY A 193 -7.33 -14.03 -11.10
N ASN A 194 -7.47 -15.26 -10.58
CA ASN A 194 -8.05 -15.48 -9.26
C ASN A 194 -7.19 -14.79 -8.20
N ALA A 195 -7.85 -14.08 -7.28
CA ALA A 195 -7.20 -13.43 -6.16
C ALA A 195 -7.13 -14.41 -4.99
N GLY A 196 -5.92 -14.68 -4.51
CA GLY A 196 -5.74 -15.32 -3.21
C GLY A 196 -6.11 -14.37 -2.06
N HIS A 197 -5.36 -14.43 -0.98
CA HIS A 197 -5.55 -13.49 0.12
C HIS A 197 -4.94 -12.12 -0.23
N PRO A 198 -5.70 -11.00 -0.13
CA PRO A 198 -5.14 -9.69 -0.40
C PRO A 198 -4.00 -9.36 0.55
N LEU A 199 -2.96 -8.72 0.01
CA LEU A 199 -1.87 -8.10 0.75
C LEU A 199 -2.40 -6.95 1.63
N GLY A 200 -1.77 -6.73 2.78
CA GLY A 200 -2.04 -5.54 3.58
C GLY A 200 -1.67 -4.26 2.85
N VAL A 201 -0.36 -4.00 2.75
CA VAL A 201 0.18 -2.83 2.05
C VAL A 201 1.31 -3.19 1.09
N MET A 202 1.26 -2.64 -0.12
CA MET A 202 2.39 -2.61 -1.05
C MET A 202 3.18 -1.30 -0.96
N PHE A 203 4.39 -1.32 -0.41
CA PHE A 203 5.31 -0.18 -0.41
C PHE A 203 6.24 -0.24 -1.63
N SER A 204 5.96 0.58 -2.64
CA SER A 204 6.83 0.74 -3.82
C SER A 204 7.81 1.91 -3.60
N LEU A 205 8.98 1.61 -3.03
CA LEU A 205 10.04 2.60 -2.78
C LEU A 205 10.90 2.80 -4.04
N CYS A 206 10.25 3.27 -5.10
CA CYS A 206 10.83 3.49 -6.41
C CYS A 206 10.08 4.56 -7.22
N CYS A 207 10.65 4.96 -8.34
CA CYS A 207 10.13 6.06 -9.16
C CYS A 207 8.75 5.75 -9.77
N ALA A 208 7.87 6.75 -9.72
CA ALA A 208 6.71 6.93 -10.59
C ALA A 208 5.64 5.80 -10.62
N THR A 209 5.58 4.88 -9.64
CA THR A 209 4.55 3.81 -9.62
C THR A 209 3.14 4.31 -9.35
N ALA A 210 2.99 5.49 -8.75
CA ALA A 210 1.73 6.21 -8.56
C ALA A 210 1.50 7.30 -9.63
N SER A 211 2.36 7.35 -10.66
CA SER A 211 2.22 8.28 -11.77
C SER A 211 1.32 7.69 -12.84
N ARG A 212 0.49 8.53 -13.48
CA ARG A 212 -0.31 8.16 -14.65
C ARG A 212 0.29 8.61 -15.98
N LYS A 213 1.58 8.99 -15.99
CA LYS A 213 2.23 9.43 -17.22
C LYS A 213 2.16 8.31 -18.28
N ARG A 214 1.42 8.56 -19.36
CA ARG A 214 1.21 7.63 -20.50
C ARG A 214 0.52 6.31 -20.11
N THR A 215 -0.34 6.32 -19.09
CA THR A 215 -1.17 5.16 -18.70
C THR A 215 -2.53 5.63 -18.18
N GLY A 216 -3.55 4.78 -18.25
CA GLY A 216 -4.89 5.09 -17.73
C GLY A 216 -4.94 5.08 -16.20
N LEU A 217 -4.39 4.03 -15.59
CA LEU A 217 -4.19 3.89 -14.15
C LEU A 217 -2.70 3.69 -13.86
N SER A 218 -2.24 4.25 -12.76
CA SER A 218 -0.90 3.96 -12.26
C SER A 218 -0.87 2.55 -11.65
N PHE A 219 0.32 1.95 -11.59
CA PHE A 219 0.52 0.65 -10.97
C PHE A 219 0.02 0.61 -9.53
N SER A 220 0.34 1.64 -8.74
CA SER A 220 -0.08 1.78 -7.34
C SER A 220 -1.61 1.93 -7.20
N GLU A 221 -2.31 2.53 -8.16
CA GLU A 221 -3.78 2.56 -8.13
C GLU A 221 -4.41 1.23 -8.53
N ALA A 222 -3.76 0.50 -9.46
CA ALA A 222 -4.31 -0.75 -9.97
C ALA A 222 -4.34 -1.84 -8.90
N LEU A 223 -3.33 -1.96 -8.03
CA LEU A 223 -3.28 -3.05 -7.04
C LEU A 223 -4.49 -3.05 -6.08
N PRO A 224 -4.88 -1.92 -5.44
CA PRO A 224 -6.08 -1.91 -4.61
C PRO A 224 -7.37 -2.12 -5.42
N LEU A 225 -7.50 -1.50 -6.60
CA LEU A 225 -8.69 -1.63 -7.44
C LEU A 225 -8.89 -3.04 -8.03
N MET A 226 -7.82 -3.83 -8.12
CA MET A 226 -7.89 -5.26 -8.46
C MET A 226 -8.19 -6.14 -7.25
N GLY A 227 -8.29 -5.57 -6.03
CA GLY A 227 -8.48 -6.32 -4.79
C GLY A 227 -7.24 -7.10 -4.35
N ARG A 228 -6.04 -6.76 -4.86
CA ARG A 228 -4.78 -7.46 -4.57
C ARG A 228 -4.10 -6.97 -3.31
N ALA A 229 -4.34 -5.71 -2.95
CA ALA A 229 -3.89 -5.12 -1.69
C ALA A 229 -4.98 -4.22 -1.12
N ALA A 230 -5.03 -4.03 0.21
CA ALA A 230 -5.91 -3.00 0.75
C ALA A 230 -5.37 -1.58 0.47
N ALA A 231 -4.04 -1.44 0.41
CA ALA A 231 -3.42 -0.18 0.04
C ALA A 231 -2.08 -0.37 -0.69
N SER A 232 -1.67 0.69 -1.36
CA SER A 232 -0.30 0.82 -1.85
C SER A 232 0.24 2.22 -1.55
N PHE A 233 1.56 2.28 -1.45
CA PHE A 233 2.31 3.51 -1.26
C PHE A 233 3.32 3.62 -2.40
N GLY A 234 3.31 4.73 -3.13
CA GLY A 234 4.14 4.86 -4.32
C GLY A 234 4.40 6.30 -4.73
N ALA A 235 5.47 6.49 -5.51
CA ALA A 235 5.87 7.81 -5.94
C ALA A 235 5.12 8.27 -7.21
N VAL A 236 4.78 9.56 -7.29
CA VAL A 236 4.13 10.16 -8.47
C VAL A 236 5.11 10.69 -9.51
N GLU A 237 6.41 10.70 -9.17
CA GLU A 237 7.51 11.18 -10.00
C GLU A 237 8.81 10.42 -9.71
N ALA A 238 9.92 10.88 -10.30
CA ALA A 238 11.23 10.33 -10.01
C ALA A 238 11.61 10.62 -8.55
N THR A 239 12.17 9.63 -7.87
CA THR A 239 12.65 9.78 -6.50
C THR A 239 14.14 9.58 -6.42
N LEU A 240 14.77 10.23 -5.44
CA LEU A 240 16.16 10.00 -5.12
C LEU A 240 16.31 8.71 -4.33
N HIS A 241 17.39 7.97 -4.60
CA HIS A 241 17.67 6.75 -3.85
C HIS A 241 17.80 7.01 -2.33
N ALA A 242 18.36 8.15 -1.94
CA ALA A 242 18.46 8.55 -0.54
C ALA A 242 17.07 8.75 0.10
N ASP A 243 16.10 9.28 -0.63
CA ASP A 243 14.73 9.44 -0.12
C ASP A 243 14.02 8.09 0.04
N ASN A 244 14.20 7.19 -0.93
CA ASN A 244 13.69 5.81 -0.82
C ASN A 244 14.31 5.08 0.38
N THR A 245 15.61 5.31 0.63
CA THR A 245 16.33 4.73 1.77
C THR A 245 15.80 5.26 3.10
N ARG A 246 15.55 6.58 3.20
CA ARG A 246 14.94 7.18 4.40
C ARG A 246 13.57 6.57 4.70
N TRP A 247 12.72 6.42 3.67
CA TRP A 247 11.45 5.73 3.83
C TRP A 247 11.63 4.28 4.25
N ALA A 248 12.53 3.53 3.61
CA ALA A 248 12.78 2.12 3.94
C ALA A 248 13.16 1.94 5.42
N LEU A 249 14.15 2.71 5.89
CA LEU A 249 14.63 2.65 7.27
C LEU A 249 13.56 3.12 8.27
N GLY A 250 12.85 4.21 7.94
CA GLY A 250 11.74 4.71 8.75
C GLY A 250 10.61 3.70 8.87
N LEU A 251 10.26 3.00 7.78
CA LEU A 251 9.23 1.95 7.79
C LEU A 251 9.65 0.78 8.69
N CYS A 252 10.91 0.35 8.62
CA CYS A 252 11.42 -0.70 9.50
C CYS A 252 11.30 -0.29 10.98
N GLN A 253 11.69 0.94 11.30
CA GLN A 253 11.58 1.48 12.65
C GLN A 253 10.12 1.58 13.09
N ALA A 254 9.21 2.06 12.23
CA ALA A 254 7.79 2.20 12.53
C ALA A 254 7.12 0.84 12.80
N VAL A 255 7.45 -0.19 12.01
CA VAL A 255 6.96 -1.56 12.22
C VAL A 255 7.43 -2.09 13.59
N ARG A 256 8.70 -1.89 13.93
CA ARG A 256 9.28 -2.28 15.23
C ARG A 256 8.70 -1.51 16.42
N GLN A 257 8.33 -0.25 16.21
CA GLN A 257 7.63 0.57 17.20
C GLN A 257 6.16 0.18 17.35
N GLY A 258 5.70 -0.84 16.63
CA GLY A 258 4.36 -1.40 16.78
C GLY A 258 3.32 -0.80 15.85
N GLY A 259 3.69 0.01 14.86
CA GLY A 259 2.74 0.58 13.88
C GLY A 259 1.80 -0.49 13.32
N GLN A 260 0.49 -0.31 13.50
CA GLN A 260 -0.52 -1.35 13.23
C GLN A 260 -1.24 -1.12 11.91
N THR A 261 -1.29 0.13 11.44
CA THR A 261 -1.92 0.51 10.18
C THR A 261 -0.93 1.22 9.26
N LEU A 262 -1.29 1.34 7.97
CA LEU A 262 -0.52 2.14 7.02
C LEU A 262 -0.33 3.59 7.50
N ALA A 263 -1.41 4.23 7.95
CA ALA A 263 -1.41 5.59 8.48
C ALA A 263 -0.40 5.77 9.63
N GLU A 264 -0.49 4.94 10.67
CA GLU A 264 0.42 4.98 11.81
C GLU A 264 1.86 4.74 11.38
N THR A 265 2.07 3.73 10.53
CA THR A 265 3.41 3.36 10.06
C THR A 265 4.05 4.51 9.29
N LEU A 266 3.31 5.19 8.42
CA LEU A 266 3.84 6.33 7.66
C LEU A 266 4.07 7.58 8.52
N LEU A 267 3.25 7.81 9.55
CA LEU A 267 3.46 8.91 10.50
C LEU A 267 4.73 8.70 11.34
N LEU A 268 4.98 7.46 11.78
CA LEU A 268 6.20 7.09 12.50
C LEU A 268 7.44 7.06 11.60
N ALA A 269 7.28 6.63 10.34
CA ALA A 269 8.36 6.49 9.36
C ALA A 269 8.78 7.80 8.68
N LEU A 270 8.16 8.92 9.04
CA LEU A 270 8.23 10.17 8.28
C LEU A 270 9.68 10.68 8.12
N PRO A 271 10.16 10.84 6.87
CA PRO A 271 11.44 11.48 6.64
C PRO A 271 11.42 12.94 7.11
N THR A 272 12.55 13.44 7.62
CA THR A 272 12.69 14.86 8.02
C THR A 272 12.60 15.82 6.82
N SER A 273 12.97 15.36 5.62
CA SER A 273 12.92 16.18 4.41
C SER A 273 11.51 16.22 3.80
N ALA A 274 10.96 17.43 3.67
CA ALA A 274 9.70 17.66 2.96
C ALA A 274 9.76 17.21 1.48
N SER A 275 10.93 17.27 0.83
CA SER A 275 11.08 16.80 -0.56
C SER A 275 10.86 15.29 -0.67
N ALA A 276 11.32 14.52 0.32
CA ALA A 276 11.18 13.06 0.35
C ALA A 276 9.72 12.63 0.54
N ILE A 277 8.88 13.48 1.15
CA ILE A 277 7.47 13.20 1.41
C ILE A 277 6.59 13.57 0.19
N ARG A 278 6.81 14.77 -0.39
CA ARG A 278 5.93 15.32 -1.44
C ARG A 278 5.81 14.43 -2.68
N GLY A 279 6.82 13.62 -2.96
CA GLY A 279 6.83 12.70 -4.10
C GLY A 279 5.90 11.48 -3.96
N TYR A 280 5.33 11.20 -2.79
CA TYR A 280 4.61 9.95 -2.50
C TYR A 280 3.12 10.11 -2.24
N ARG A 281 2.33 9.05 -2.50
CA ARG A 281 0.88 9.00 -2.21
C ARG A 281 0.51 7.67 -1.56
N ILE A 282 -0.58 7.71 -0.80
CA ILE A 282 -1.32 6.53 -0.37
C ILE A 282 -2.45 6.29 -1.39
N LEU A 283 -2.55 5.07 -1.89
CA LEU A 283 -3.58 4.65 -2.83
C LEU A 283 -4.37 3.51 -2.16
N GLY A 284 -5.69 3.64 -2.05
CA GLY A 284 -6.51 2.71 -1.26
C GLY A 284 -6.66 3.12 0.20
N ASP A 285 -6.85 2.12 1.08
CA ASP A 285 -7.23 2.32 2.49
C ASP A 285 -6.07 2.89 3.33
N PRO A 286 -6.13 4.14 3.82
CA PRO A 286 -5.08 4.70 4.69
C PRO A 286 -4.98 3.98 6.03
N LEU A 287 -6.02 3.27 6.45
CA LEU A 287 -6.07 2.50 7.69
C LEU A 287 -5.84 1.00 7.47
N ALA A 288 -5.38 0.60 6.28
CA ALA A 288 -5.06 -0.79 5.98
C ALA A 288 -4.19 -1.40 7.09
N PRO A 289 -4.67 -2.44 7.81
CA PRO A 289 -3.89 -3.05 8.86
C PRO A 289 -2.65 -3.78 8.32
N LEU A 290 -1.56 -3.73 9.08
CA LEU A 290 -0.39 -4.58 8.87
C LEU A 290 -0.62 -5.94 9.52
N ALA A 291 -1.58 -6.70 8.97
CA ALA A 291 -1.98 -8.02 9.47
C ALA A 291 -1.88 -9.07 8.35
N ALA A 292 -1.25 -10.19 8.66
CA ALA A 292 -1.15 -11.33 7.74
C ALA A 292 -2.41 -12.20 7.79
N ALA A 293 -2.71 -12.92 6.71
CA ALA A 293 -3.74 -13.95 6.70
C ALA A 293 -3.32 -15.16 7.56
N PRO A 294 -4.28 -15.91 8.11
CA PRO A 294 -3.99 -17.22 8.70
C PRO A 294 -3.25 -18.10 7.68
N GLY A 295 -2.17 -18.76 8.11
CA GLY A 295 -1.36 -19.60 7.23
C GLY A 295 -0.41 -18.86 6.28
N ALA A 296 -0.39 -17.52 6.30
CA ALA A 296 0.44 -16.73 5.38
C ALA A 296 1.92 -17.06 5.49
N LEU A 297 2.45 -17.27 6.69
CA LEU A 297 3.86 -17.63 6.90
C LEU A 297 4.17 -19.00 6.28
N GLN A 298 3.33 -19.99 6.56
CA GLN A 298 3.48 -21.35 6.06
C GLN A 298 3.47 -21.39 4.54
N GLN A 299 2.62 -20.58 3.90
CA GLN A 299 2.62 -20.45 2.44
C GLN A 299 3.86 -19.70 1.95
N ALA A 300 4.21 -18.58 2.59
CA ALA A 300 5.32 -17.73 2.16
C ALA A 300 6.67 -18.46 2.15
N VAL A 301 6.95 -19.33 3.14
CA VAL A 301 8.20 -20.10 3.20
C VAL A 301 8.34 -21.16 2.10
N THR A 302 7.31 -21.43 1.32
CA THR A 302 7.34 -22.38 0.19
C THR A 302 7.62 -21.70 -1.15
N ILE A 303 7.55 -20.37 -1.22
CA ILE A 303 7.77 -19.60 -2.44
C ILE A 303 9.24 -19.67 -2.84
N GLY A 304 9.50 -19.97 -4.12
CA GLY A 304 10.86 -20.10 -4.68
C GLY A 304 11.58 -21.42 -4.38
N LYS A 305 10.99 -22.34 -3.61
CA LYS A 305 11.60 -23.64 -3.25
C LYS A 305 11.32 -24.76 -4.26
N TYR A 306 11.58 -24.52 -5.54
CA TYR A 306 11.34 -25.54 -6.57
C TYR A 306 12.48 -26.57 -6.72
N ASP A 307 13.72 -26.22 -6.34
CA ASP A 307 14.90 -27.05 -6.62
C ASP A 307 15.24 -28.11 -5.54
N GLU A 308 14.65 -28.04 -4.35
CA GLU A 308 14.93 -29.03 -3.28
C GLU A 308 14.22 -30.38 -3.51
N TYR A 309 13.26 -30.46 -4.43
CA TYR A 309 12.47 -31.68 -4.71
C TYR A 309 12.75 -32.33 -6.08
N LEU A 310 13.57 -31.70 -6.93
CA LEU A 310 14.01 -32.28 -8.21
C LEU A 310 15.43 -32.87 -8.15
N SER A 311 16.05 -32.80 -6.97
CA SER A 311 17.39 -33.34 -6.68
C SER A 311 17.38 -34.46 -5.62
N ALA A 312 16.19 -35.01 -5.30
CA ALA A 312 15.99 -36.24 -4.52
C ALA A 312 15.39 -37.33 -5.42
#